data_AF-A0A2M7N7I2-F1
#
_entry.id   AF-A0A2M7N7I2-F1
#
_cell.length_a   1.000
_cell.length_b   1.000
_cell.length_c   1.000
_cell.angle_alpha   90.00
_cell.angle_beta   90.00
_cell.angle_gamma   90.00
#
_symmetry.space_group_name_H-M   'P 1'
#
loop_
_entity.id
_entity.type
_entity.pdbx_description
1 polymer ?
#
loop_
_entity_poly.entity_id
_entity_poly.type
_entity_poly.pdbx_seq_one_letter_code
_entity_poly.pdbx_strand_id
1 'polypeptide(L)'
;HSYMDEWVKLVDEARLSVARDCAEASAEQRSRECEKRAILVSLQNLLTFPWIKQRLAAGSLQLHGWYFEIESGLLLAYNDDTACFEAL
;
A
#
# COMPACT_ATOMS: atom_id res chain seq x y z
N HIS A 1 -12.98 -16.99 12.70
CA HIS A 1 -13.20 -15.82 11.83
C HIS A 1 -11.90 -15.57 11.08
N SER A 2 -11.92 -15.48 9.75
CA SER A 2 -10.71 -15.28 8.94
C SER A 2 -10.34 -13.79 8.99
N TYR A 3 -9.30 -13.45 9.75
CA TYR A 3 -8.76 -12.08 9.79
C TYR A 3 -8.26 -11.61 8.41
N MET A 4 -7.95 -12.56 7.49
CA MET A 4 -7.59 -12.23 6.11
C MET A 4 -8.77 -11.71 5.31
N ASP A 5 -9.99 -12.22 5.51
CA ASP A 5 -11.15 -11.80 4.69
C ASP A 5 -11.60 -10.39 5.04
N GLU A 6 -11.57 -10.08 6.35
CA GLU A 6 -11.84 -8.73 6.85
C GLU A 6 -10.72 -7.78 6.44
N TRP A 7 -9.48 -8.28 6.39
CA TRP A 7 -8.37 -7.49 5.93
C TRP A 7 -8.45 -7.17 4.42
N VAL A 8 -8.72 -8.18 3.58
CA VAL A 8 -8.88 -8.03 2.13
C VAL A 8 -10.02 -7.07 1.76
N LYS A 9 -11.13 -7.06 2.51
CA LYS A 9 -12.23 -6.10 2.32
C LYS A 9 -11.81 -4.65 2.51
N LEU A 10 -10.92 -4.37 3.46
CA LEU A 10 -10.43 -3.00 3.67
C LEU A 10 -9.61 -2.51 2.47
N VAL A 11 -9.07 -3.42 1.67
CA VAL A 11 -8.28 -3.12 0.48
C VAL A 11 -9.13 -3.00 -0.79
N ASP A 12 -10.44 -3.28 -0.73
CA ASP A 12 -11.33 -3.10 -1.90
C ASP A 12 -11.32 -1.65 -2.41
N GLU A 13 -11.08 -0.69 -1.52
CA GLU A 13 -10.90 0.73 -1.90
C GLU A 13 -9.74 0.90 -2.88
N ALA A 14 -8.65 0.15 -2.71
CA ALA A 14 -7.52 0.18 -3.64
C ALA A 14 -7.97 -0.24 -5.04
N ARG A 15 -8.70 -1.35 -5.15
CA ARG A 15 -9.23 -1.86 -6.43
C ARG A 15 -10.17 -0.87 -7.10
N LEU A 16 -11.10 -0.28 -6.34
CA LEU A 16 -12.04 0.72 -6.85
C LEU A 16 -11.32 1.99 -7.32
N SER A 17 -10.30 2.44 -6.57
CA SER A 17 -9.51 3.62 -6.94
C SER A 17 -8.73 3.40 -8.24
N VAL A 18 -8.09 2.25 -8.41
CA VAL A 18 -7.33 1.93 -9.63
C VAL A 18 -8.25 1.75 -10.83
N ALA A 19 -9.43 1.15 -10.65
CA ALA A 19 -10.41 1.03 -11.74
C ALA A 19 -10.86 2.40 -12.28
N ARG A 20 -10.90 3.43 -11.41
CA ARG A 20 -11.23 4.81 -11.78
C ARG A 20 -10.02 5.56 -12.35
N ASP A 21 -8.89 5.50 -11.67
CA ASP A 21 -7.73 6.36 -11.93
C ASP A 21 -6.82 5.79 -13.04
N CYS A 22 -6.93 4.49 -13.33
CA CYS A 22 -6.15 3.77 -14.35
C CYS A 22 -7.05 3.01 -15.34
N ALA A 23 -8.22 3.57 -15.69
CA ALA A 23 -9.20 2.93 -16.55
C ALA A 23 -8.62 2.50 -17.92
N GLU A 24 -7.80 3.37 -18.53
CA GLU A 24 -7.17 3.17 -19.83
C GLU A 24 -5.90 2.30 -19.79
N ALA A 25 -5.43 1.92 -18.60
CA ALA A 25 -4.23 1.10 -18.45
C ALA A 25 -4.50 -0.37 -18.80
N SER A 26 -3.45 -1.13 -19.12
CA SER A 26 -3.57 -2.58 -19.33
C SER A 26 -4.02 -3.30 -18.06
N ALA A 27 -4.58 -4.51 -18.20
CA ALA A 27 -4.98 -5.30 -17.04
C ALA A 27 -3.81 -5.57 -16.07
N GLU A 28 -2.62 -5.78 -16.62
CA GLU A 28 -1.40 -6.00 -15.86
C GLU A 28 -0.96 -4.74 -15.11
N GLN A 29 -0.97 -3.59 -15.79
CA GLN A 29 -0.68 -2.29 -15.14
C GLN A 29 -1.67 -2.01 -14.01
N ARG A 30 -2.96 -2.27 -14.21
CA ARG A 30 -3.97 -2.14 -13.16
C ARG A 30 -3.72 -3.10 -11.98
N SER A 31 -3.24 -4.33 -12.23
CA SER A 31 -2.88 -5.25 -11.13
C SER A 31 -1.73 -4.69 -10.30
N ARG A 32 -0.64 -4.27 -10.96
CA ARG A 32 0.54 -3.69 -10.29
C ARG A 32 0.19 -2.44 -9.50
N GLU A 33 -0.64 -1.56 -10.05
CA GLU A 33 -1.13 -0.38 -9.32
C GLU A 33 -2.06 -0.75 -8.16
N CYS A 34 -2.89 -1.79 -8.30
CA CYS A 34 -3.72 -2.30 -7.20
C CYS A 34 -2.87 -2.85 -6.06
N GLU A 35 -1.80 -3.58 -6.36
CA GLU A 35 -0.85 -4.10 -5.37
C GLU A 35 -0.14 -2.96 -4.61
N LYS A 36 0.36 -1.94 -5.33
CA LYS A 36 0.95 -0.74 -4.71
C LYS A 36 -0.04 0.01 -3.84
N ARG A 37 -1.26 0.21 -4.33
CA ARG A 37 -2.32 0.93 -3.61
C ARG A 37 -2.78 0.16 -2.37
N ALA A 38 -2.78 -1.18 -2.43
CA ALA A 38 -3.05 -2.04 -1.29
C ALA A 38 -2.06 -1.82 -0.14
N ILE A 39 -0.78 -1.61 -0.45
CA ILE A 39 0.24 -1.26 0.55
C ILE A 39 -0.10 0.08 1.23
N LEU A 40 -0.51 1.10 0.46
CA LEU A 40 -0.87 2.41 1.01
C LEU A 40 -2.10 2.33 1.92
N VAL A 41 -3.13 1.61 1.51
CA VAL A 41 -4.31 1.33 2.34
C VAL A 41 -3.89 0.57 3.60
N SER A 42 -2.93 -0.35 3.50
CA SER A 42 -2.34 -1.05 4.65
C SER A 42 -1.70 -0.12 5.65
N LEU A 43 -0.86 0.80 5.19
CA LEU A 43 -0.23 1.81 6.04
C LEU A 43 -1.28 2.73 6.69
N GLN A 44 -2.29 3.17 5.95
CA GLN A 44 -3.37 4.00 6.49
C GLN A 44 -4.18 3.27 7.56
N ASN A 45 -4.46 1.99 7.37
CA ASN A 45 -5.15 1.18 8.37
C ASN A 45 -4.30 0.99 9.63
N LEU A 46 -2.98 0.80 9.50
CA LEU A 46 -2.07 0.81 10.66
C LEU A 46 -2.14 2.13 11.43
N LEU A 47 -2.27 3.25 10.73
CA LEU A 47 -2.46 4.55 11.39
C LEU A 47 -3.78 4.63 12.16
N THR A 48 -4.80 3.79 11.93
CA THR A 48 -6.04 3.84 12.74
C THR A 48 -5.85 3.38 14.18
N PHE A 49 -4.79 2.62 14.48
CA PHE A 49 -4.50 2.12 15.81
C PHE A 49 -3.83 3.21 16.68
N PRO A 50 -4.43 3.62 17.82
CA PRO A 50 -3.90 4.71 18.64
C PRO A 50 -2.46 4.48 19.12
N TRP A 51 -2.10 3.23 19.45
CA TRP A 51 -0.77 2.86 19.92
C TRP A 51 0.30 2.94 18.82
N ILE A 52 -0.07 2.75 17.54
CA ILE A 52 0.83 2.97 16.40
C ILE A 52 1.08 4.47 16.24
N LYS A 53 0.01 5.29 16.20
CA LYS A 53 0.13 6.75 16.10
C LYS A 53 1.02 7.34 17.20
N GLN A 54 0.83 6.89 18.44
CA GLN A 54 1.62 7.35 19.59
C GLN A 54 3.11 7.05 19.41
N ARG A 55 3.47 5.86 18.93
CA ARG A 55 4.87 5.46 18.75
C ARG A 55 5.53 6.17 17.57
N LEU A 56 4.79 6.43 16.49
CA LEU A 56 5.24 7.25 15.37
C LEU A 56 5.50 8.69 15.81
N ALA A 57 4.57 9.29 16.55
CA ALA A 57 4.72 10.65 17.09
C ALA A 57 5.90 10.75 18.08
N ALA A 58 6.17 9.69 18.84
CA ALA A 58 7.33 9.60 19.73
C ALA A 58 8.66 9.30 19.00
N GLY A 59 8.65 9.08 17.68
CA GLY A 59 9.85 8.71 16.90
C GLY A 59 10.40 7.31 17.22
N SER A 60 9.65 6.48 17.94
CA SER A 60 10.05 5.13 18.39
C SER A 60 9.62 4.01 17.43
N LEU A 61 8.87 4.36 16.40
CA LEU A 61 8.40 3.49 15.33
C LEU A 61 8.48 4.25 14.01
N GLN A 62 8.85 3.54 12.94
CA GLN A 62 8.72 4.00 11.57
C GLN A 62 7.89 2.97 10.79
N LEU A 63 7.12 3.42 9.82
CA LEU A 63 6.39 2.56 8.90
C LEU A 63 6.99 2.72 7.52
N HIS A 64 7.19 1.60 6.83
CA HIS A 64 7.71 1.58 5.46
C HIS A 64 6.75 0.77 4.59
N GLY A 65 6.46 1.27 3.39
CA GLY A 65 5.74 0.52 2.36
C GLY A 65 6.72 -0.03 1.35
N TRP A 66 6.81 -1.35 1.22
CA TRP A 66 7.68 -2.00 0.22
C TRP A 66 6.87 -2.78 -0.79
N TYR A 67 7.21 -2.61 -2.05
CA TYR A 67 6.68 -3.37 -3.18
C TYR A 67 7.81 -4.16 -3.82
N PHE A 68 7.70 -5.49 -3.81
CA PHE A 68 8.68 -6.38 -4.42
C PHE A 68 8.13 -6.91 -5.73
N GLU A 69 8.73 -6.50 -6.85
CA GLU A 69 8.37 -6.98 -8.17
C GLU A 69 9.13 -8.29 -8.44
N ILE A 70 8.42 -9.42 -8.32
CA ILE A 70 9.02 -10.76 -8.40
C ILE A 70 9.69 -11.03 -9.75
N GLU A 71 9.09 -10.54 -10.84
CA GLU A 71 9.59 -10.78 -12.21
C GLU A 71 10.96 -10.14 -12.46
N SER A 72 11.16 -8.91 -11.99
CA SER A 72 12.39 -8.15 -12.19
C SER A 72 13.37 -8.30 -11.01
N GLY A 73 12.89 -8.77 -9.86
CA GLY A 73 13.64 -8.79 -8.60
C GLY A 73 13.84 -7.41 -7.98
N LEU A 74 13.11 -6.38 -8.44
CA LEU A 74 13.23 -5.02 -7.93
C LEU A 74 12.45 -4.85 -6.62
N LEU A 75 13.09 -4.23 -5.64
CA LEU A 75 12.44 -3.77 -4.42
C LEU A 75 12.24 -2.27 -4.51
N LEU A 76 10.99 -1.84 -4.40
CA LEU A 76 10.61 -0.44 -4.40
C LEU A 76 10.12 -0.04 -3.01
N ALA A 77 10.57 1.11 -2.52
CA ALA A 77 10.06 1.73 -1.31
C ALA A 77 9.11 2.87 -1.66
N TYR A 78 8.03 2.97 -0.90
CA TYR A 78 7.16 4.14 -0.95
C TYR A 78 7.83 5.32 -0.25
N ASN A 79 7.89 6.44 -0.96
CA ASN A 79 8.41 7.70 -0.47
C ASN A 79 7.23 8.65 -0.21
N ASP A 80 7.04 9.03 1.06
CA ASP A 80 5.96 9.93 1.47
C ASP A 80 6.10 11.35 0.89
N ASP A 81 7.33 11.81 0.63
CA ASP A 81 7.60 13.17 0.12
C ASP A 81 7.24 13.29 -1.37
N THR A 82 7.48 12.24 -2.16
CA THR A 82 7.19 12.21 -3.61
C THR A 82 5.86 11.52 -3.94
N ALA A 83 5.24 10.87 -2.95
CA ALA A 83 4.06 10.03 -3.12
C ALA A 83 4.22 8.93 -4.19
N CYS A 84 5.46 8.44 -4.38
CA CYS A 84 5.81 7.47 -5.41
C CYS A 84 6.53 6.24 -4.83
N PHE A 85 6.48 5.13 -5.56
CA PHE A 85 7.34 3.97 -5.30
C PHE A 85 8.64 4.13 -6.08
N GLU A 86 9.76 4.12 -5.37
CA GLU A 86 11.11 4.35 -5.90
C GLU A 86 11.96 3.11 -5.65
N ALA A 87 12.82 2.75 -6.60
CA ALA A 87 13.74 1.63 -6.41
C ALA A 87 14.72 1.93 -5.27
N LEU A 88 14.90 0.95 -4.38
CA LEU A 88 15.90 0.98 -3.31
C LEU A 88 17.32 0.72 -3.81
#